data_AF-A0A969SYK7-F1
#
_entry.id   AF-A0A969SYK7-F1
#
_cell.length_a   1.000
_cell.length_b   1.000
_cell.length_c   1.000
_cell.angle_alpha   90.00
_cell.angle_beta   90.00
_cell.angle_gamma   90.00
#
_symmetry.space_group_name_H-M   'P 1'
#
loop_
_entity.id
_entity.type
_entity.pdbx_description
1 polymer ?
#
loop_
_entity_poly.entity_id
_entity_poly.type
_entity_poly.pdbx_seq_one_letter_code
_entity_poly.pdbx_strand_id
1 'polypeptide(L)'
;MERLKQEADQELLAEVQQNQKGSRNVVGGFIGGMVDRVVGTRGLASATGRTLDQSLDNMDAAERQQAQKRAKEIYEEKLAQLNQEFSAKVQEQELESDRFGYLYIVRAGLDPQGCFRAMDVLNDLPTSHLPGITHPSTPERIQKLKAIQAEFSTANLVAEGKANLQNSPTPLKYAVSRDGQSIRIESRHNRNINDVL
;
A
#
# COMPACT_ATOMS: atom_id res chain seq x y z
N MET A 1 -9.13 -1.50 -4.18
CA MET A 1 -8.45 -0.24 -4.56
C MET A 1 -9.17 0.44 -5.73
N GLU A 2 -9.23 -0.14 -6.94
CA GLU A 2 -9.97 0.49 -8.07
C GLU A 2 -11.49 0.50 -7.88
N ARG A 3 -12.09 -0.58 -7.34
CA ARG A 3 -13.54 -0.67 -7.15
C ARG A 3 -14.11 0.39 -6.23
N LEU A 4 -13.50 0.62 -5.06
CA LEU A 4 -13.98 1.63 -4.09
C LEU A 4 -13.87 3.07 -4.61
N LYS A 5 -12.85 3.34 -5.43
CA LYS A 5 -12.72 4.64 -6.13
C LYS A 5 -13.84 4.80 -7.16
N GLN A 6 -14.09 3.76 -7.96
CA GLN A 6 -15.18 3.75 -8.93
C GLN A 6 -16.56 3.85 -8.26
N GLU A 7 -16.75 3.24 -7.10
CA GLU A 7 -17.99 3.31 -6.31
C GLU A 7 -18.21 4.72 -5.74
N ALA A 8 -17.17 5.37 -5.21
CA ALA A 8 -17.27 6.75 -4.73
C ALA A 8 -17.61 7.73 -5.87
N ASP A 9 -16.98 7.55 -7.04
CA ASP A 9 -17.28 8.35 -8.23
C ASP A 9 -18.71 8.09 -8.73
N GLN A 10 -19.17 6.84 -8.73
CA GLN A 10 -20.52 6.45 -9.14
C GLN A 10 -21.61 6.96 -8.19
N GLU A 11 -21.37 6.92 -6.88
CA GLU A 11 -22.32 7.35 -5.86
C GLU A 11 -22.46 8.89 -5.85
N LEU A 12 -21.34 9.60 -6.02
CA LEU A 12 -21.33 11.05 -6.24
C LEU A 12 -22.11 11.43 -7.51
N LEU A 13 -21.87 10.70 -8.61
CA LEU A 13 -22.59 10.88 -9.88
C LEU A 13 -24.09 10.60 -9.71
N ALA A 14 -24.45 9.55 -8.97
CA ALA A 14 -25.83 9.19 -8.72
C ALA A 14 -26.57 10.28 -7.91
N GLU A 15 -25.94 10.88 -6.90
CA GLU A 15 -26.55 11.96 -6.11
C GLU A 15 -26.74 13.25 -6.93
N VAL A 16 -25.76 13.61 -7.76
CA VAL A 16 -25.88 14.74 -8.69
C VAL A 16 -26.97 14.49 -9.74
N GLN A 17 -27.06 13.28 -10.30
CA GLN A 17 -28.09 12.90 -11.27
C GLN A 17 -29.50 12.79 -10.64
N GLN A 18 -29.60 12.33 -9.39
CA GLN A 18 -30.87 12.19 -8.70
C GLN A 18 -31.49 13.57 -8.39
N ASN A 19 -30.65 14.56 -8.07
CA ASN A 19 -31.07 15.95 -7.91
C ASN A 19 -31.33 16.66 -9.27
N GLN A 20 -30.93 16.07 -10.41
CA GLN A 20 -31.17 16.57 -11.77
C GLN A 20 -32.47 16.07 -12.44
N LYS A 21 -33.29 15.23 -11.78
CA LYS A 21 -34.55 14.71 -12.37
C LYS A 21 -35.60 15.78 -12.78
N GLY A 22 -35.33 17.07 -12.56
CA GLY A 22 -36.09 18.20 -13.09
C GLY A 22 -35.61 18.80 -14.43
N SER A 23 -34.44 18.44 -14.97
CA SER A 23 -33.89 19.10 -16.17
C SER A 23 -33.38 18.13 -17.22
N ARG A 24 -33.95 18.23 -18.43
CA ARG A 24 -33.61 17.42 -19.61
C ARG A 24 -32.16 17.65 -20.08
N ASN A 25 -31.53 16.56 -20.53
CA ASN A 25 -30.38 16.46 -21.42
C ASN A 25 -29.06 17.15 -21.00
N VAL A 26 -28.21 16.45 -20.25
CA VAL A 26 -26.74 16.55 -20.41
C VAL A 26 -26.13 15.15 -20.28
N VAL A 27 -25.89 14.52 -21.42
CA VAL A 27 -24.97 13.38 -21.56
C VAL A 27 -23.62 13.98 -21.93
N GLY A 28 -22.59 13.83 -21.10
CA GLY A 28 -21.25 14.26 -21.50
C GLY A 28 -20.18 14.28 -20.41
N GLY A 29 -19.28 13.29 -20.46
CA GLY A 29 -17.87 13.47 -20.08
C GLY A 29 -17.52 13.40 -18.59
N PHE A 30 -17.41 12.17 -18.06
CA PHE A 30 -16.63 11.91 -16.85
C PHE A 30 -15.47 10.97 -17.22
N ILE A 31 -14.30 11.52 -17.52
CA ILE A 31 -13.04 10.77 -17.56
C ILE A 31 -11.98 11.57 -16.82
N GLY A 32 -11.53 11.00 -15.69
CA GLY A 32 -10.12 10.92 -15.33
C GLY A 32 -9.49 12.14 -14.68
N GLY A 33 -9.08 11.99 -13.41
CA GLY A 33 -8.03 12.85 -12.86
C GLY A 33 -7.99 12.95 -11.34
N MET A 34 -7.76 11.85 -10.61
CA MET A 34 -7.25 11.92 -9.23
C MET A 34 -6.23 10.82 -8.97
N VAL A 35 -5.07 10.97 -9.59
CA VAL A 35 -3.82 10.40 -9.10
C VAL A 35 -2.85 11.55 -8.95
N ASP A 36 -2.94 12.30 -7.85
CA ASP A 36 -1.74 12.86 -7.24
C ASP A 36 -2.01 13.34 -5.82
N ARG A 37 -1.54 12.56 -4.84
CA ARG A 37 -1.05 12.94 -3.50
C ARG A 37 -1.18 11.79 -2.50
N VAL A 38 -0.20 10.90 -2.53
CA VAL A 38 0.17 10.09 -1.35
C VAL A 38 1.65 10.29 -0.99
N VAL A 39 2.34 11.27 -1.58
CA VAL A 39 3.71 11.60 -1.19
C VAL A 39 3.84 13.10 -0.97
N GLY A 40 4.01 13.48 0.29
CA GLY A 40 4.70 14.69 0.78
C GLY A 40 4.41 16.05 0.13
N THR A 41 4.11 17.04 0.98
CA THR A 41 4.16 18.50 0.72
C THR A 41 3.05 19.16 -0.13
N ARG A 42 2.41 20.18 0.49
CA ARG A 42 1.71 21.34 -0.08
C ARG A 42 0.52 21.10 -1.02
N GLY A 43 -0.69 21.44 -0.57
CA GLY A 43 -1.61 22.30 -1.34
C GLY A 43 -2.95 21.72 -1.82
N LEU A 44 -3.92 21.50 -0.92
CA LEU A 44 -5.35 21.23 -1.21
C LEU A 44 -6.02 22.26 -2.16
N ALA A 45 -5.69 22.30 -3.46
CA ALA A 45 -6.23 23.35 -4.34
C ALA A 45 -6.33 23.04 -5.86
N SER A 46 -6.04 21.85 -6.37
CA SER A 46 -5.98 21.68 -7.84
C SER A 46 -6.45 20.33 -8.34
N ALA A 47 -7.76 20.06 -8.33
CA ALA A 47 -8.35 19.03 -9.20
C ALA A 47 -9.89 19.01 -9.33
N THR A 48 -10.67 19.91 -8.71
CA THR A 48 -12.15 19.78 -8.71
C THR A 48 -12.94 21.01 -9.15
N GLY A 49 -12.29 22.02 -9.73
CA GLY A 49 -12.90 23.34 -9.95
C GLY A 49 -13.62 23.57 -11.29
N ARG A 50 -13.87 22.58 -12.15
CA ARG A 50 -14.45 22.86 -13.49
C ARG A 50 -15.65 22.03 -13.94
N THR A 51 -15.96 20.88 -13.33
CA THR A 51 -17.06 20.01 -13.80
C THR A 51 -18.25 19.91 -12.84
N LEU A 52 -18.04 20.21 -11.55
CA LEU A 52 -19.13 20.35 -10.57
C LEU A 52 -19.89 21.68 -10.72
N ASP A 53 -19.25 22.71 -11.30
CA ASP A 53 -19.82 24.05 -11.44
C ASP A 53 -20.89 24.12 -12.55
N GLN A 54 -20.68 23.41 -13.67
CA GLN A 54 -21.58 23.44 -14.83
C GLN A 54 -22.87 22.60 -14.66
N SER A 55 -22.86 21.59 -13.79
CA SER A 55 -24.02 20.72 -13.55
C SER A 55 -25.01 21.26 -12.51
N LEU A 56 -24.61 22.29 -11.78
CA LEU A 56 -25.38 22.95 -10.74
C LEU A 56 -26.15 24.19 -11.24
N ASP A 57 -25.94 24.63 -12.49
CA ASP A 57 -26.41 25.93 -13.00
C ASP A 57 -27.93 26.16 -12.99
N ASN A 58 -28.74 25.12 -12.82
CA ASN A 58 -30.21 25.20 -12.75
C ASN A 58 -30.81 24.97 -11.36
N MET A 59 -30.00 24.78 -10.31
CA MET A 59 -30.48 24.60 -8.93
C MET A 59 -30.55 25.93 -8.18
N ASP A 60 -31.48 26.07 -7.24
CA ASP A 60 -31.50 27.19 -6.31
C ASP A 60 -30.20 27.20 -5.47
N ALA A 61 -29.69 28.39 -5.14
CA ALA A 61 -28.40 28.55 -4.45
C ALA A 61 -28.31 27.75 -3.13
N ALA A 62 -29.43 27.57 -2.44
CA ALA A 62 -29.54 26.76 -1.23
C ALA A 62 -29.36 25.25 -1.49
N GLU A 63 -29.96 24.74 -2.58
CA GLU A 63 -29.84 23.33 -2.98
C GLU A 63 -28.42 23.01 -3.45
N ARG A 64 -27.76 23.94 -4.16
CA ARG A 64 -26.35 23.81 -4.54
C ARG A 64 -25.44 23.69 -3.32
N GLN A 65 -25.64 24.56 -2.31
CA GLN A 65 -24.85 24.50 -1.08
C GLN A 65 -25.07 23.19 -0.31
N GLN A 66 -26.31 22.69 -0.27
CA GLN A 66 -26.61 21.42 0.39
C GLN A 66 -26.00 20.23 -0.36
N ALA A 67 -26.09 20.20 -1.69
CA ALA A 67 -25.49 19.16 -2.52
C ALA A 67 -23.96 19.16 -2.41
N GLN A 68 -23.32 20.34 -2.43
CA GLN A 68 -21.88 20.47 -2.23
C GLN A 68 -21.43 20.02 -0.85
N LYS A 69 -22.21 20.32 0.20
CA LYS A 69 -21.90 19.90 1.57
C LYS A 69 -21.98 18.38 1.72
N ARG A 70 -23.03 17.73 1.18
CA ARG A 70 -23.15 16.26 1.20
C ARG A 70 -22.08 15.57 0.38
N ALA A 71 -21.81 16.08 -0.82
CA ALA A 71 -20.71 15.58 -1.66
C ALA A 71 -19.36 15.61 -0.92
N LYS A 72 -19.11 16.69 -0.16
CA LYS A 72 -17.91 16.82 0.67
C LYS A 72 -17.93 15.83 1.84
N GLU A 73 -19.05 15.67 2.54
CA GLU A 73 -19.20 14.71 3.65
C GLU A 73 -18.96 13.27 3.18
N ILE A 74 -19.58 12.86 2.06
CA ILE A 74 -19.38 11.54 1.45
C ILE A 74 -17.93 11.34 1.04
N TYR A 75 -17.32 12.36 0.42
CA TYR A 75 -15.91 12.29 0.02
C TYR A 75 -14.99 12.09 1.24
N GLU A 76 -15.20 12.85 2.31
CA GLU A 76 -14.42 12.74 3.55
C GLU A 76 -14.60 11.36 4.20
N GLU A 77 -15.82 10.82 4.23
CA GLU A 77 -16.11 9.48 4.75
C GLU A 77 -15.40 8.39 3.93
N LYS A 78 -15.53 8.41 2.59
CA LYS A 78 -14.90 7.43 1.71
C LYS A 78 -13.38 7.53 1.75
N LEU A 79 -12.82 8.73 1.88
CA LEU A 79 -11.39 8.93 2.06
C LEU A 79 -10.89 8.34 3.39
N ALA A 80 -11.65 8.51 4.47
CA ALA A 80 -11.33 7.90 5.76
C ALA A 80 -11.36 6.36 5.69
N GLN A 81 -12.38 5.79 5.05
CA GLN A 81 -12.49 4.34 4.80
C GLN A 81 -11.31 3.83 3.97
N LEU A 82 -10.97 4.53 2.87
CA LEU A 82 -9.85 4.16 2.01
C LEU A 82 -8.53 4.19 2.76
N ASN A 83 -8.30 5.23 3.57
CA ASN A 83 -7.09 5.34 4.39
C ASN A 83 -6.99 4.21 5.41
N GLN A 84 -8.12 3.81 6.01
CA GLN A 84 -8.16 2.70 6.96
C GLN A 84 -7.85 1.36 6.28
N GLU A 85 -8.47 1.07 5.14
CA GLU A 85 -8.20 -0.16 4.37
C GLU A 85 -6.76 -0.22 3.89
N PHE A 86 -6.25 0.90 3.36
CA PHE A 86 -4.88 1.00 2.91
C PHE A 86 -3.90 0.76 4.07
N SER A 87 -4.12 1.43 5.21
CA SER A 87 -3.30 1.27 6.41
C SER A 87 -3.26 -0.19 6.87
N ALA A 88 -4.42 -0.86 6.94
CA ALA A 88 -4.50 -2.27 7.30
C ALA A 88 -3.69 -3.17 6.34
N LYS A 89 -3.75 -2.89 5.03
CA LYS A 89 -3.00 -3.66 4.04
C LYS A 89 -1.50 -3.45 4.09
N VAL A 90 -1.05 -2.22 4.31
CA VAL A 90 0.39 -1.94 4.45
C VAL A 90 0.92 -2.58 5.74
N GLN A 91 0.16 -2.51 6.83
CA GLN A 91 0.53 -3.17 8.09
C GLN A 91 0.59 -4.70 7.94
N GLU A 92 -0.32 -5.32 7.19
CA GLU A 92 -0.28 -6.75 6.87
C GLU A 92 1.01 -7.11 6.10
N GLN A 93 1.38 -6.31 5.11
CA GLN A 93 2.61 -6.49 4.33
C GLN A 93 3.89 -6.33 5.17
N GLU A 94 3.88 -5.41 6.14
CA GLU A 94 5.00 -5.27 7.09
C GLU A 94 5.17 -6.52 7.96
N LEU A 95 4.08 -7.08 8.48
CA LEU A 95 4.13 -8.32 9.26
C LEU A 95 4.54 -9.54 8.41
N GLU A 96 4.12 -9.58 7.16
CA GLU A 96 4.57 -10.58 6.19
C GLU A 96 6.07 -10.43 5.89
N SER A 97 6.54 -9.19 5.75
CA SER A 97 7.95 -8.88 5.55
C SER A 97 8.80 -9.29 6.76
N ASP A 98 8.33 -9.04 7.98
CA ASP A 98 8.96 -9.51 9.22
C ASP A 98 9.08 -11.04 9.26
N ARG A 99 8.00 -11.73 8.84
CA ARG A 99 7.98 -13.19 8.75
C ARG A 99 9.04 -13.70 7.79
N PHE A 100 9.05 -13.22 6.55
CA PHE A 100 10.04 -13.67 5.57
C PHE A 100 11.46 -13.28 5.97
N GLY A 101 11.66 -12.07 6.51
CA GLY A 101 12.93 -11.60 7.04
C GLY A 101 13.50 -12.56 8.09
N TYR A 102 12.69 -12.92 9.11
CA TYR A 102 13.09 -13.89 10.12
C TYR A 102 13.46 -15.25 9.50
N LEU A 103 12.59 -15.79 8.65
CA LEU A 103 12.83 -17.09 8.01
C LEU A 103 14.11 -17.11 7.17
N TYR A 104 14.39 -16.06 6.40
CA TYR A 104 15.61 -15.97 5.60
C TYR A 104 16.86 -15.87 6.45
N ILE A 105 16.85 -15.01 7.48
CA ILE A 105 17.98 -14.83 8.40
C ILE A 105 18.34 -16.16 9.07
N VAL A 106 17.34 -16.87 9.61
CA VAL A 106 17.58 -18.15 10.29
C VAL A 106 18.04 -19.23 9.32
N ARG A 107 17.44 -19.33 8.13
CA ARG A 107 17.91 -20.27 7.08
C ARG A 107 19.35 -19.97 6.64
N ALA A 108 19.75 -18.71 6.61
CA ALA A 108 21.13 -18.32 6.33
C ALA A 108 22.12 -18.73 7.45
N GLY A 109 21.63 -19.28 8.57
CA GLY A 109 22.45 -19.67 9.72
C GLY A 109 22.82 -18.51 10.63
N LEU A 110 22.17 -17.35 10.45
CA LEU A 110 22.33 -16.21 11.36
C LEU A 110 21.55 -16.44 12.65
N ASP A 111 21.90 -15.66 13.68
CA ASP A 111 21.27 -15.74 15.00
C ASP A 111 19.77 -15.40 14.93
N PRO A 112 18.86 -16.33 15.30
CA PRO A 112 17.42 -16.07 15.35
C PRO A 112 17.04 -14.93 16.30
N GLN A 113 17.86 -14.63 17.30
CA GLN A 113 17.63 -13.51 18.22
C GLN A 113 17.96 -12.14 17.62
N GLY A 114 18.59 -12.10 16.44
CA GLY A 114 18.94 -10.86 15.75
C GLY A 114 17.75 -9.96 15.43
N CYS A 115 16.64 -10.54 14.94
CA CYS A 115 15.43 -9.77 14.63
C CYS A 115 14.82 -9.13 15.89
N PHE A 116 14.83 -9.84 17.02
CA PHE A 116 14.30 -9.31 18.27
C PHE A 116 15.14 -8.15 18.79
N ARG A 117 16.47 -8.28 18.77
CA ARG A 117 17.36 -7.17 19.16
C ARG A 117 17.16 -5.92 18.29
N ALA A 118 16.96 -6.11 16.98
CA ALA A 118 16.66 -4.99 16.09
C ALA A 118 15.33 -4.31 16.46
N MET A 119 14.29 -5.10 16.76
CA MET A 119 13.01 -4.57 17.23
C MET A 119 13.12 -3.90 18.59
N ASP A 120 13.91 -4.42 19.53
CA ASP A 120 14.11 -3.80 20.84
C ASP A 120 14.71 -2.39 20.69
N VAL A 121 15.71 -2.23 19.81
CA VAL A 121 16.28 -0.91 19.48
C VAL A 121 15.23 0.03 18.87
N LEU A 122 14.36 -0.47 17.98
CA LEU A 122 13.27 0.33 17.44
C LEU A 122 12.23 0.69 18.51
N ASN A 123 12.01 -0.19 19.48
CA ASN A 123 11.07 0.02 20.57
C ASN A 123 11.50 1.15 21.51
N ASP A 124 12.80 1.43 21.60
CA ASP A 124 13.32 2.54 22.40
C ASP A 124 13.05 3.93 21.77
N LEU A 125 12.66 3.99 20.49
CA LEU A 125 12.34 5.25 19.83
C LEU A 125 11.02 5.85 20.36
N PRO A 126 10.94 7.18 20.54
CA PRO A 126 9.67 7.83 20.84
C PRO A 126 8.62 7.47 19.78
N THR A 127 7.39 7.21 20.22
CA THR A 127 6.23 6.81 19.37
C THR A 127 6.26 5.41 18.74
N SER A 128 7.30 4.61 18.94
CA SER A 128 7.41 3.21 18.45
C SER A 128 6.30 2.27 18.94
N HIS A 129 5.73 2.58 20.11
CA HIS A 129 4.65 1.85 20.75
C HIS A 129 3.27 2.18 20.19
N LEU A 130 3.15 3.23 19.38
CA LEU A 130 1.89 3.62 18.74
C LEU A 130 1.84 3.02 17.34
N PRO A 131 0.69 2.44 16.92
CA PRO A 131 0.52 2.03 15.54
C PRO A 131 0.52 3.26 14.62
N GLY A 132 1.30 3.19 13.56
CA GLY A 132 1.34 4.21 12.51
C GLY A 132 0.44 3.85 11.33
N ILE A 133 0.32 4.77 10.37
CA ILE A 133 -0.43 4.51 9.13
C ILE A 133 0.22 3.37 8.34
N THR A 134 1.56 3.30 8.33
CA THR A 134 2.31 2.36 7.50
C THR A 134 2.95 1.21 8.26
N HIS A 135 3.10 1.31 9.58
CA HIS A 135 3.78 0.28 10.37
C HIS A 135 2.97 -0.07 11.62
N PRO A 136 2.81 -1.37 11.94
CA PRO A 136 2.31 -1.78 13.23
C PRO A 136 3.25 -1.31 14.35
N SER A 137 2.76 -1.29 15.59
CA SER A 137 3.59 -0.95 16.73
C SER A 137 4.74 -1.97 16.90
N THR A 138 5.89 -1.53 17.39
CA THR A 138 7.02 -2.45 17.63
C THR A 138 6.67 -3.61 18.59
N PRO A 139 5.91 -3.41 19.68
CA PRO A 139 5.45 -4.51 20.53
C PRO A 139 4.62 -5.57 19.78
N GLU A 140 3.75 -5.14 18.86
CA GLU A 140 2.96 -6.06 18.03
C GLU A 140 3.86 -6.88 17.10
N ARG A 141 4.82 -6.23 16.42
CA ARG A 141 5.79 -6.92 15.55
C ARG A 141 6.60 -7.95 16.32
N ILE A 142 7.08 -7.61 17.53
CA ILE A 142 7.79 -8.55 18.42
C ILE A 142 6.91 -9.76 18.77
N GLN A 143 5.63 -9.54 19.10
CA GLN A 143 4.71 -10.63 19.41
C GLN A 143 4.52 -11.56 18.20
N LYS A 144 4.38 -11.01 17.00
CA LYS A 144 4.26 -11.79 15.75
C LYS A 144 5.53 -12.59 15.46
N LEU A 145 6.70 -11.98 15.63
CA LEU A 145 7.99 -12.68 15.51
C LEU A 145 8.12 -13.85 16.48
N LYS A 146 7.66 -13.71 17.74
CA LYS A 146 7.64 -14.81 18.72
C LYS A 146 6.73 -15.96 18.26
N ALA A 147 5.57 -15.64 17.68
CA ALA A 147 4.68 -16.66 17.13
C ALA A 147 5.32 -17.41 15.95
N ILE A 148 6.02 -16.70 15.07
CA ILE A 148 6.77 -17.30 13.95
C ILE A 148 7.88 -18.20 14.46
N GLN A 149 8.64 -17.77 15.48
CA GLN A 149 9.67 -18.60 16.10
C GLN A 149 9.10 -19.88 16.71
N ALA A 150 7.88 -19.83 17.26
CA ALA A 150 7.19 -21.01 17.79
C ALA A 150 6.65 -21.93 16.68
N GLU A 151 6.19 -21.35 15.57
CA GLU A 151 5.69 -22.10 14.39
C GLU A 151 6.83 -22.84 13.67
N PHE A 152 8.00 -22.21 13.55
CA PHE A 152 9.14 -22.75 12.81
C PHE A 152 10.32 -23.07 13.72
N SER A 153 10.64 -24.36 13.85
CA SER A 153 11.86 -24.81 14.54
C SER A 153 13.10 -24.17 13.91
N THR A 154 13.84 -23.39 14.71
CA THR A 154 15.09 -22.75 14.28
C THR A 154 16.09 -23.78 13.78
N ALA A 155 16.20 -24.92 14.46
CA ALA A 155 17.10 -26.00 14.05
C ALA A 155 16.75 -26.55 12.66
N ASN A 156 15.44 -26.70 12.38
CA ASN A 156 14.97 -27.18 11.08
C ASN A 156 15.24 -26.16 9.98
N LEU A 157 15.01 -24.86 10.23
CA LEU A 157 15.30 -23.80 9.26
C LEU A 157 16.79 -23.72 8.92
N VAL A 158 17.67 -23.82 9.92
CA VAL A 158 19.13 -23.84 9.71
C VAL A 158 19.53 -25.09 8.90
N ALA A 159 18.97 -26.26 9.23
CA ALA A 159 19.24 -27.49 8.50
C ALA A 159 18.76 -27.40 7.04
N GLU A 160 17.56 -26.85 6.81
CA GLU A 160 17.00 -26.59 5.49
C GLU A 160 17.92 -25.68 4.66
N GLY A 161 18.37 -24.56 5.25
CA GLY A 161 19.30 -23.65 4.58
C GLY A 161 20.63 -24.29 4.21
N LYS A 162 21.21 -25.10 5.12
CA LYS A 162 22.43 -25.87 4.84
C LYS A 162 22.21 -26.89 3.71
N ALA A 163 21.10 -27.63 3.73
CA ALA A 163 20.76 -28.57 2.68
C ALA A 163 20.58 -27.87 1.33
N ASN A 164 19.95 -26.69 1.30
CA ASN A 164 19.80 -25.88 0.09
C ASN A 164 21.15 -25.45 -0.48
N LEU A 165 22.10 -25.02 0.37
CA LEU A 165 23.46 -24.68 -0.08
C LEU A 165 24.21 -25.90 -0.65
N GLN A 166 24.06 -27.06 -0.03
CA GLN A 166 24.67 -28.32 -0.50
C GLN A 166 24.08 -28.76 -1.85
N ASN A 167 22.77 -28.63 -2.03
CA ASN A 167 22.06 -29.00 -3.26
C ASN A 167 22.22 -27.96 -4.39
N SER A 168 22.66 -26.74 -4.06
CA SER A 168 22.79 -25.63 -5.01
C SER A 168 24.12 -24.89 -4.86
N PRO A 169 25.27 -25.60 -5.00
CA PRO A 169 26.59 -25.14 -4.56
C PRO A 169 27.16 -23.97 -5.37
N THR A 170 26.69 -23.77 -6.61
CA THR A 170 27.18 -22.72 -7.49
C THR A 170 26.62 -21.36 -7.09
N PRO A 171 27.38 -20.38 -6.57
CA PRO A 171 26.81 -19.07 -6.20
C PRO A 171 26.09 -18.36 -7.34
N LEU A 172 25.19 -17.43 -6.99
CA LEU A 172 24.64 -16.50 -7.98
C LEU A 172 25.78 -15.68 -8.58
N LYS A 173 25.76 -15.53 -9.91
CA LYS A 173 26.69 -14.66 -10.62
C LYS A 173 26.10 -13.26 -10.70
N TYR A 174 26.97 -12.27 -10.65
CA TYR A 174 26.60 -10.87 -10.75
C TYR A 174 27.32 -10.26 -11.94
N ALA A 175 26.62 -9.43 -12.71
CA ALA A 175 27.16 -8.66 -13.80
C ALA A 175 26.76 -7.19 -13.62
N VAL A 176 27.52 -6.28 -14.20
CA VAL A 176 27.09 -4.87 -14.27
C VAL A 176 26.01 -4.75 -15.34
N SER A 177 24.98 -3.93 -15.09
CA SER A 177 23.97 -3.57 -16.08
C SER A 177 24.59 -2.84 -17.28
N ARG A 178 23.85 -2.78 -18.40
CA ARG A 178 24.34 -2.13 -19.63
C ARG A 178 24.68 -0.64 -19.45
N ASP A 179 23.96 0.03 -18.56
CA ASP A 179 24.15 1.45 -18.23
C ASP A 179 25.28 1.69 -17.20
N GLY A 180 25.87 0.63 -16.63
CA GLY A 180 26.91 0.76 -15.62
C GLY A 180 26.42 1.13 -14.22
N GLN A 181 25.12 1.34 -14.01
CA GLN A 181 24.58 1.94 -12.78
C GLN A 181 23.99 0.92 -11.80
N SER A 182 23.80 -0.32 -12.20
CA SER A 182 23.23 -1.36 -11.34
C SER A 182 23.94 -2.70 -11.47
N ILE A 183 23.76 -3.53 -10.44
CA ILE A 183 24.24 -4.92 -10.44
C ILE A 183 23.07 -5.80 -10.88
N ARG A 184 23.26 -6.54 -11.97
CA ARG A 184 22.35 -7.57 -12.47
C ARG A 184 22.72 -8.92 -11.86
N ILE A 185 21.73 -9.58 -11.26
CA ILE A 185 21.86 -10.98 -10.84
C ILE A 185 21.61 -11.86 -12.06
N GLU A 186 22.57 -12.72 -12.39
CA GLU A 186 22.36 -13.72 -13.43
C GLU A 186 21.57 -14.89 -12.85
N SER A 187 20.31 -14.99 -13.28
CA SER A 187 19.45 -16.09 -12.85
C SER A 187 20.03 -17.44 -13.28
N ARG A 188 20.02 -18.41 -12.37
CA ARG A 188 20.38 -19.81 -12.67
C ARG A 188 19.38 -20.48 -13.61
N HIS A 189 18.14 -19.99 -13.59
CA HIS A 189 17.09 -20.38 -14.52
C HIS A 189 17.09 -19.32 -15.62
N ASN A 190 17.63 -19.67 -16.78
CA ASN A 190 17.79 -18.78 -17.93
C ASN A 190 16.41 -18.36 -18.52
N ARG A 191 15.60 -17.64 -17.75
CA ARG A 191 14.42 -16.92 -18.21
C ARG A 191 14.84 -15.48 -18.36
N ASN A 192 15.09 -15.12 -19.61
CA ASN A 192 15.31 -13.75 -20.04
C ASN A 192 14.02 -12.97 -19.73
N ILE A 193 14.01 -12.17 -18.65
CA ILE A 193 12.87 -11.30 -18.34
C ILE A 193 12.72 -10.16 -19.38
N ASN A 194 13.69 -10.02 -20.28
CA ASN A 194 13.63 -9.10 -21.40
C ASN A 194 12.77 -9.59 -22.59
N ASP A 195 12.09 -10.74 -22.51
CA ASP A 195 11.13 -11.18 -23.53
C ASP A 195 9.69 -10.73 -23.24
N VAL A 196 9.47 -9.91 -22.20
CA VAL A 196 8.19 -9.26 -21.94
C VAL A 196 8.45 -7.82 -21.49
N LEU A 197 8.83 -6.96 -22.43
CA LEU A 197 8.48 -5.52 -22.53
C LEU A 197 9.03 -4.97 -23.86
#